data_AF-A0A9E4VZ10-F1
#
_entry.id   AF-A0A9E4VZ10-F1
#
_cell.length_a   1.000
_cell.length_b   1.000
_cell.length_c   1.000
_cell.angle_alpha   90.00
_cell.angle_beta   90.00
_cell.angle_gamma   90.00
#
_symmetry.space_group_name_H-M   'P 1'
#
loop_
_entity.id
_entity.type
_entity.pdbx_description
1 polymer ?
#
loop_
_entity_poly.entity_id
_entity_poly.type
_entity_poly.pdbx_seq_one_letter_code
_entity_poly.pdbx_strand_id
1 'polypeptide(L)'
;MARLAFIGGTGPEGTGLAIRFAKSGHAIYIGSRSEERAAETVAKIHEASPGADLYGGPNLDGALKADFVFVTVPASAHAELLKELEEAIADKIV
;
A
#
# COMPACT_ATOMS: atom_id res chain seq x y z
N MET A 1 -4.94 4.37 15.60
CA MET A 1 -4.06 3.92 14.50
C MET A 1 -4.94 3.59 13.31
N ALA A 2 -4.62 4.10 12.13
CA ALA A 2 -5.35 3.83 10.88
C ALA A 2 -4.67 2.71 10.07
N ARG A 3 -5.40 2.15 9.12
CA ARG A 3 -4.92 1.20 8.10
C ARG A 3 -4.65 1.95 6.81
N LEU A 4 -3.41 1.90 6.33
CA LEU A 4 -2.96 2.63 5.15
C LEU A 4 -2.58 1.62 4.07
N ALA A 5 -3.14 1.77 2.87
CA ALA A 5 -2.74 0.98 1.70
C ALA A 5 -1.89 1.81 0.75
N PHE A 6 -0.76 1.25 0.29
CA PHE A 6 0.09 1.83 -0.74
C PHE A 6 -0.07 1.02 -2.02
N ILE A 7 -0.89 1.52 -2.95
CA ILE A 7 -1.24 0.84 -4.19
C ILE A 7 -0.12 1.06 -5.21
N GLY A 8 0.45 -0.04 -5.73
CA GLY A 8 1.73 0.02 -6.42
C GLY A 8 2.91 0.32 -5.49
N GLY A 9 2.75 0.04 -4.18
CA GLY A 9 3.66 0.47 -3.12
C GLY A 9 5.07 -0.11 -3.14
N THR A 10 5.36 -1.05 -4.06
CA THR A 10 6.68 -1.71 -4.18
C THR A 10 7.77 -0.82 -4.78
N GLY A 11 7.42 0.39 -5.22
CA GLY A 11 8.37 1.41 -5.68
C GLY A 11 9.04 2.16 -4.52
N PRO A 12 10.04 3.02 -4.82
CA PRO A 12 10.78 3.76 -3.81
C PRO A 12 9.90 4.73 -3.01
N GLU A 13 8.94 5.39 -3.66
CA GLU A 13 7.99 6.30 -3.02
C GLU A 13 7.09 5.57 -2.02
N GLY A 14 6.36 4.55 -2.49
CA GLY A 14 5.47 3.75 -1.66
C GLY A 14 6.19 3.10 -0.47
N THR A 15 7.38 2.54 -0.71
CA THR A 15 8.21 1.93 0.34
C THR A 15 8.67 2.98 1.37
N GLY A 16 9.12 4.15 0.92
CA GLY A 16 9.59 5.22 1.80
C GLY A 16 8.49 5.77 2.70
N LEU A 17 7.31 6.03 2.13
CA LEU A 17 6.13 6.46 2.90
C LEU A 17 5.69 5.36 3.88
N ALA A 18 5.57 4.12 3.41
CA ALA A 18 5.19 2.98 4.22
C ALA A 18 6.08 2.80 5.46
N ILE A 19 7.41 2.91 5.31
CA ILE A 19 8.34 2.85 6.44
C ILE A 19 8.07 3.95 7.46
N ARG A 20 7.81 5.19 7.02
CA ARG A 20 7.57 6.32 7.93
C ARG A 20 6.28 6.15 8.70
N PHE A 21 5.20 5.73 8.03
CA PHE A 21 3.92 5.48 8.70
C PHE A 21 3.91 4.20 9.55
N ALA A 22 4.66 3.17 9.18
CA ALA A 22 4.90 2.00 10.03
C ALA A 22 5.54 2.42 11.35
N LYS A 23 6.57 3.28 11.30
CA LYS A 23 7.25 3.82 12.49
C LYS A 23 6.36 4.67 13.39
N SER A 24 5.30 5.27 12.85
CA SER A 24 4.29 5.98 13.64
C SER A 24 3.18 5.07 14.16
N GLY A 25 3.28 3.75 13.93
CA GLY A 25 2.40 2.73 14.48
C GLY A 25 1.12 2.46 13.67
N HIS A 26 1.04 2.93 12.42
CA HIS A 26 -0.07 2.57 11.53
C HIS A 26 0.09 1.16 10.97
N ALA A 27 -1.04 0.51 10.67
CA ALA A 27 -1.05 -0.75 9.95
C ALA A 27 -0.87 -0.47 8.45
N ILE A 28 0.07 -1.17 7.83
CA ILE A 28 0.50 -0.90 6.45
C ILE A 28 0.16 -2.08 5.56
N TYR A 29 -0.48 -1.79 4.42
CA TYR A 29 -0.71 -2.74 3.35
C TYR A 29 0.05 -2.32 2.09
N ILE A 30 0.90 -3.20 1.57
CA ILE A 30 1.59 -3.00 0.29
C ILE A 30 0.82 -3.69 -0.82
N GLY A 31 0.18 -2.88 -1.66
CA GLY A 31 -0.52 -3.33 -2.86
C GLY A 31 0.43 -3.52 -4.03
N SER A 32 0.31 -4.65 -4.71
CA SER A 32 1.07 -4.97 -5.92
C SER A 32 0.23 -5.80 -6.89
N ARG A 33 0.67 -5.86 -8.15
CA ARG A 33 0.21 -6.87 -9.13
C ARG A 33 0.98 -8.19 -9.03
N SER A 34 2.09 -8.20 -8.28
CA SER A 34 2.93 -9.35 -8.01
C SER A 34 2.98 -9.55 -6.50
N GLU A 35 2.49 -10.70 -6.03
CA GLU A 35 2.50 -11.07 -4.62
C GLU A 35 3.92 -11.17 -4.06
N GLU A 36 4.84 -11.74 -4.85
CA GLU A 36 6.26 -11.83 -4.52
C GLU A 36 6.86 -10.45 -4.23
N ARG A 37 6.67 -9.48 -5.13
CA ARG A 37 7.17 -8.11 -4.93
C ARG A 37 6.55 -7.43 -3.71
N ALA A 38 5.27 -7.72 -3.41
CA ALA A 38 4.64 -7.20 -2.21
C ALA A 38 5.30 -7.78 -0.95
N ALA A 39 5.51 -9.10 -0.91
CA ALA A 39 6.15 -9.80 0.19
C ALA A 39 7.59 -9.32 0.42
N GLU A 40 8.38 -9.17 -0.64
CA GLU A 40 9.74 -8.60 -0.56
C GLU A 40 9.73 -7.18 0.03
N THR A 41 8.77 -6.35 -0.37
CA THR A 41 8.66 -4.98 0.12
C THR A 41 8.25 -4.96 1.59
N VAL A 42 7.32 -5.83 2.00
CA VAL A 42 6.94 -6.02 3.40
C VAL A 42 8.14 -6.42 4.25
N ALA A 43 8.98 -7.35 3.78
CA ALA A 43 10.20 -7.76 4.47
C ALA A 43 11.16 -6.57 4.67
N LYS A 44 11.37 -5.75 3.63
CA LYS A 44 12.19 -4.52 3.71
C LYS A 44 11.64 -3.52 4.74
N ILE A 45 10.32 -3.34 4.77
CA ILE A 45 9.66 -2.43 5.72
C ILE A 45 9.80 -2.98 7.15
N HIS A 46 9.67 -4.30 7.33
CA HIS A 46 9.83 -4.97 8.62
C HIS A 46 11.25 -4.79 9.16
N GLU A 47 12.29 -4.97 8.34
CA GLU A 47 13.68 -4.71 8.74
C GLU A 47 13.89 -3.25 9.18
N ALA A 48 13.29 -2.30 8.47
CA ALA A 48 13.40 -0.88 8.79
C ALA A 48 12.53 -0.45 9.99
N SER A 49 11.46 -1.19 10.28
CA SER A 49 10.44 -0.90 11.28
C SER A 49 9.99 -2.18 12.01
N PRO A 50 10.85 -2.78 12.85
CA PRO A 50 10.54 -4.04 13.52
C PRO A 50 9.29 -3.94 14.41
N GLY A 51 8.44 -4.96 14.35
CA GLY A 51 7.19 -5.01 15.13
C GLY A 51 6.03 -4.18 14.56
N ALA A 52 6.19 -3.57 13.39
CA ALA A 52 5.08 -2.94 12.68
C ALA A 52 4.06 -3.98 12.19
N ASP A 53 2.79 -3.57 12.11
CA ASP A 53 1.69 -4.37 11.56
C ASP A 53 1.67 -4.23 10.04
N LEU A 54 2.18 -5.25 9.32
CA LEU A 54 2.49 -5.18 7.90
C LEU A 54 1.81 -6.31 7.12
N TYR A 55 1.23 -5.97 5.99
CA TYR A 55 0.58 -6.89 5.06
C TYR A 55 1.03 -6.57 3.63
N GLY A 56 0.97 -7.56 2.76
CA GLY A 56 1.25 -7.39 1.33
C GLY A 56 0.37 -8.30 0.50
N GLY A 57 -0.01 -7.85 -0.70
CA GLY A 57 -0.84 -8.63 -1.60
C GLY A 57 -1.43 -7.81 -2.75
N PRO A 58 -2.55 -8.26 -3.33
CA PRO A 58 -3.20 -7.58 -4.45
C PRO A 58 -3.58 -6.14 -4.13
N ASN A 59 -3.49 -5.26 -5.13
CA ASN A 59 -3.92 -3.86 -5.01
C ASN A 59 -5.35 -3.71 -4.49
N LEU A 60 -6.29 -4.47 -5.06
CA LEU A 60 -7.71 -4.41 -4.70
C LEU A 60 -7.95 -4.75 -3.22
N ASP A 61 -7.27 -5.78 -2.72
CA ASP A 61 -7.36 -6.19 -1.33
C ASP A 61 -6.92 -5.09 -0.36
N GLY A 62 -5.80 -4.44 -0.67
CA GLY A 62 -5.31 -3.30 0.10
C GLY A 62 -6.30 -2.15 0.08
N ALA A 63 -6.79 -1.80 -1.12
CA ALA A 63 -7.78 -0.75 -1.29
C ALA A 63 -9.05 -1.02 -0.47
N LEU A 64 -9.58 -2.24 -0.45
CA LEU A 64 -10.80 -2.62 0.29
C LEU A 64 -10.63 -2.56 1.82
N LYS A 65 -9.43 -2.88 2.34
CA LYS A 65 -9.19 -3.04 3.79
C LYS A 65 -8.67 -1.77 4.48
N ALA A 66 -8.26 -0.75 3.72
CA ALA A 66 -7.67 0.48 4.24
C ALA A 66 -8.69 1.57 4.61
N ASP A 67 -8.28 2.47 5.51
CA ASP A 67 -8.96 3.73 5.81
C ASP A 67 -8.47 4.84 4.85
N PHE A 68 -7.18 4.81 4.50
CA PHE A 68 -6.53 5.73 3.57
C PHE A 68 -5.78 4.95 2.48
N VAL A 69 -5.92 5.40 1.24
CA VAL A 69 -5.31 4.76 0.08
C VAL A 69 -4.31 5.75 -0.53
N PHE A 70 -3.06 5.34 -0.66
CA PHE A 70 -2.02 6.08 -1.36
C PHE A 70 -1.81 5.43 -2.73
N VAL A 71 -1.94 6.21 -3.80
CA VAL A 71 -1.70 5.73 -5.17
C VAL A 71 -0.28 6.11 -5.57
N THR A 72 0.63 5.12 -5.57
CA THR A 72 2.06 5.34 -5.84
C THR A 72 2.51 4.59 -7.10
N VAL A 73 1.70 4.66 -8.16
CA VAL A 73 2.03 4.08 -9.47
C VAL A 73 2.57 5.13 -10.44
N PRO A 74 3.31 4.73 -11.50
CA PRO A 74 3.65 5.64 -12.58
C PRO A 74 2.42 6.29 -13.20
N ALA A 75 2.56 7.53 -13.68
CA ALA A 75 1.47 8.31 -14.27
C ALA A 75 0.73 7.57 -15.41
N SER A 76 1.45 6.76 -16.19
CA SER A 76 0.87 5.97 -17.29
C SER A 76 -0.12 4.89 -16.84
N ALA A 77 0.01 4.38 -15.62
CA ALA A 77 -0.89 3.34 -15.08
C ALA A 77 -1.99 3.91 -14.16
N HIS A 78 -1.95 5.22 -13.87
CA HIS A 78 -2.77 5.84 -12.84
C HIS A 78 -4.27 5.79 -13.16
N ALA A 79 -4.66 6.21 -14.36
CA ALA A 79 -6.07 6.31 -14.75
C ALA A 79 -6.75 4.94 -14.87
N GLU A 80 -6.03 3.93 -15.37
CA GLU A 80 -6.55 2.56 -15.49
C GLU A 80 -6.73 1.94 -14.10
N LEU A 81 -5.72 2.03 -13.24
CA LEU A 81 -5.78 1.53 -11.87
C LEU A 81 -6.94 2.16 -11.06
N LEU A 82 -7.16 3.47 -11.17
CA LEU A 82 -8.26 4.11 -10.44
C LEU A 82 -9.64 3.62 -10.90
N LYS A 83 -9.80 3.31 -12.18
CA LYS A 83 -11.05 2.69 -12.68
C LYS A 83 -11.25 1.29 -12.13
N GLU A 84 -10.18 0.49 -12.07
CA GLU A 84 -10.25 -0.86 -11.47
C GLU A 84 -10.63 -0.83 -9.98
N LEU A 85 -10.24 0.23 -9.28
CA LEU A 85 -10.46 0.38 -7.83
C LEU A 85 -11.66 1.25 -7.46
N GLU A 86 -12.43 1.75 -8.44
CA GLU A 86 -13.48 2.76 -8.25
C GLU A 86 -14.44 2.42 -7.11
N GLU A 87 -15.03 1.22 -7.13
CA GLU A 87 -15.93 0.76 -6.08
C GLU A 87 -15.23 0.58 -4.72
N ALA A 88 -13.98 0.10 -4.74
CA ALA A 88 -13.23 -0.18 -3.53
C ALA A 88 -12.78 1.08 -2.77
N ILE A 89 -12.67 2.23 -3.46
CA ILE A 89 -12.18 3.49 -2.90
C ILE A 89 -13.26 4.56 -2.73
N ALA A 90 -14.50 4.28 -3.15
CA ALA A 90 -15.58 5.27 -3.25
C ALA A 90 -15.80 6.12 -1.97
N ASP A 91 -15.70 5.49 -0.80
CA ASP A 91 -15.92 6.14 0.50
C ASP A 91 -14.61 6.41 1.27
N LYS A 92 -13.46 6.41 0.59
CA LYS A 92 -12.13 6.48 1.21
C LYS A 92 -11.41 7.78 0.89
N ILE A 93 -10.45 8.13 1.75
CA ILE A 93 -9.48 9.18 1.42
C ILE A 93 -8.41 8.56 0.53
N VAL A 94 -8.24 9.12 -0.66
CA VAL A 94 -7.33 8.66 -1.72
C VAL A 94 -6.39 9.79 -2.12
#